data_AF-A0A257LJU7-F1
#
_entry.id   AF-A0A257LJU7-F1
#
_cell.length_a   1.000
_cell.length_b   1.000
_cell.length_c   1.000
_cell.angle_alpha   90.00
_cell.angle_beta   90.00
_cell.angle_gamma   90.00
#
_symmetry.space_group_name_H-M   'P 1'
#
loop_
_entity.id
_entity.type
_entity.pdbx_description
1 polymer ?
#
loop_
_entity_poly.entity_id
_entity_poly.type
_entity_poly.pdbx_seq_one_letter_code
_entity_poly.pdbx_strand_id
1 'polypeptide(L)' 'MQTLDDMRRLSLLTADQHAQISQWVARAKTPECILAMPEPLWRALSLASLLMNVDADLVRPPNFSFDGPLP' A
#
# COMPACT_ATOMS: atom_id res chain seq x y z
N MET A 1 9.82 0.49 -7.46
CA MET A 1 9.16 0.84 -6.18
C MET A 1 8.14 1.94 -6.43
N GLN A 2 7.13 1.72 -7.27
CA GLN A 2 6.19 2.77 -7.69
C GLN A 2 5.09 2.99 -6.63
N THR A 3 4.73 1.94 -5.89
CA THR A 3 3.62 1.95 -4.92
C THR A 3 3.87 2.83 -3.68
N LEU A 4 5.09 2.92 -3.17
CA LEU A 4 5.39 3.71 -1.97
C LEU A 4 5.34 5.22 -2.24
N ASP A 5 5.81 5.64 -3.42
CA ASP A 5 5.78 7.04 -3.86
C ASP A 5 4.34 7.49 -4.16
N ASP A 6 3.53 6.61 -4.77
CA ASP A 6 2.09 6.81 -4.95
C ASP A 6 1.36 6.96 -3.61
N MET A 7 1.63 6.09 -2.63
CA MET A 7 1.06 6.20 -1.28
C MET A 7 1.42 7.53 -0.59
N ARG A 8 2.64 8.04 -0.80
CA ARG A 8 3.02 9.37 -0.31
C ARG A 8 2.30 10.49 -1.07
N ARG A 9 2.16 10.37 -2.39
CA ARG A 9 1.47 11.36 -3.23
C ARG A 9 -0.02 11.47 -2.85
N LEU A 10 -0.62 10.37 -2.43
CA LEU A 10 -1.98 10.30 -1.89
C LEU A 10 -2.07 10.77 -0.42
N SER A 11 -0.99 11.31 0.16
CA SER A 11 -0.91 11.75 1.57
C SER A 11 -1.25 10.65 2.60
N LEU A 12 -1.11 9.37 2.23
CA LEU A 12 -1.39 8.23 3.10
C LEU A 12 -0.24 7.96 4.09
N LEU A 13 0.95 8.46 3.76
CA LEU A 13 2.17 8.37 4.55
C LEU A 13 2.70 9.78 4.81
N THR A 14 3.08 10.05 6.05
CA THR A 14 3.80 11.28 6.39
C THR A 14 5.17 11.28 5.71
N ALA A 15 5.72 12.46 5.41
CA ALA A 15 7.03 12.58 4.76
C ALA A 15 8.15 11.86 5.54
N ASP A 16 8.07 11.88 6.87
CA ASP A 16 8.97 11.16 7.77
C ASP A 16 8.83 9.63 7.63
N GLN A 17 7.62 9.10 7.70
CA GLN A 17 7.35 7.66 7.52
C GLN A 17 7.79 7.17 6.14
N HIS A 18 7.51 7.94 5.09
CA HIS A 18 7.98 7.62 3.75
C HIS A 18 9.52 7.57 3.68
N ALA A 19 10.21 8.54 4.27
CA ALA A 19 11.67 8.56 4.30
C ALA A 19 12.22 7.34 5.06
N GLN A 20 11.63 6.98 6.20
CA GLN A 20 12.03 5.82 6.98
C GLN A 20 11.78 4.50 6.24
N ILE A 21 10.60 4.31 5.65
CA ILE A 21 10.28 3.10 4.87
C ILE A 21 11.18 3.01 3.64
N SER A 22 11.33 4.10 2.89
CA SER A 22 12.16 4.13 1.68
C SER A 22 13.62 3.84 1.99
N GLN A 23 14.16 4.40 3.08
CA GLN A 23 15.53 4.13 3.53
C GLN A 23 15.68 2.70 4.04
N TRP A 24 14.69 2.17 4.75
CA TRP A 24 14.67 0.77 5.20
C TRP A 24 14.67 -0.17 4.01
N VAL A 25 13.77 0.02 3.05
CA VAL A 25 13.64 -0.83 1.86
C VAL A 25 14.87 -0.72 0.95
N ALA A 26 15.49 0.46 0.83
CA ALA A 26 16.73 0.63 0.09
C ALA A 26 17.92 -0.13 0.74
N ARG A 27 17.91 -0.26 2.07
CA ARG A 27 18.88 -1.05 2.84
C ARG A 27 18.53 -2.55 2.87
N ALA A 28 17.25 -2.86 2.97
CA ALA A 28 16.69 -4.20 3.04
C ALA A 28 16.58 -4.82 1.65
N LYS A 29 17.72 -5.14 1.05
CA LYS A 29 17.79 -5.86 -0.22
C LYS A 29 17.65 -7.38 -0.07
N THR A 30 17.61 -7.86 1.18
CA THR A 30 17.45 -9.28 1.52
C THR A 30 16.11 -9.51 2.21
N PRO A 31 15.49 -10.69 2.00
CA PRO A 31 14.20 -11.02 2.61
C PRO A 31 14.26 -10.99 4.15
N GLU A 32 15.40 -11.32 4.74
CA GLU A 32 15.63 -11.27 6.19
C GLU A 32 15.53 -9.83 6.74
N CYS A 33 16.03 -8.83 6.01
CA CYS A 33 15.88 -7.43 6.41
C CYS A 33 14.45 -6.91 6.22
N ILE A 34 13.70 -7.46 5.27
CA ILE A 34 12.27 -7.13 5.10
C ILE A 34 11.46 -7.74 6.25
N LEU A 35 11.83 -8.94 6.72
CA LEU A 35 11.22 -9.58 7.89
C LEU A 35 11.59 -8.87 9.20
N ALA A 36 12.78 -8.27 9.29
CA ALA A 36 13.21 -7.46 10.43
C ALA A 36 12.57 -6.06 10.48
N MET A 37 11.59 -5.78 9.62
CA MET A 37 10.98 -4.46 9.53
C MET A 37 10.26 -4.08 10.83
N PRO A 38 10.54 -2.89 11.39
CA PRO A 38 9.88 -2.40 12.60
C PRO A 38 8.36 -2.36 12.47
N GLU A 39 7.66 -2.83 13.52
CA GLU A 39 6.20 -2.73 13.65
C GLU A 39 5.60 -1.37 13.26
N PRO A 40 6.15 -0.20 13.65
CA PRO A 40 5.59 1.09 13.23
C PRO A 40 5.65 1.32 11.72
N LEU A 41 6.70 0.83 11.03
CA LEU A 41 6.81 0.94 9.57
C LEU A 41 5.85 -0.03 8.88
N TRP A 42 5.68 -1.23 9.43
CA TRP A 42 4.69 -2.18 8.94
C TRP A 42 3.27 -1.66 9.11
N ARG A 43 2.93 -1.09 10.27
CA ARG A 43 1.62 -0.48 10.51
C ARG A 43 1.33 0.66 9.53
N ALA A 44 2.32 1.52 9.26
CA ALA A 44 2.18 2.59 8.29
C ALA A 44 1.95 2.05 6.86
N LEU A 45 2.70 1.02 6.45
CA LEU A 45 2.54 0.38 5.15
C LEU A 45 1.18 -0.32 5.00
N SER A 46 0.73 -1.05 6.02
CA SER A 46 -0.57 -1.72 6.04
C SER A 46 -1.73 -0.71 6.01
N LEU A 47 -1.62 0.40 6.74
CA LEU A 47 -2.62 1.45 6.76
C LEU A 47 -2.70 2.16 5.40
N ALA A 48 -1.55 2.51 4.80
CA ALA A 48 -1.49 3.08 3.47
C ALA A 48 -2.07 2.13 2.41
N SER A 49 -1.77 0.83 2.50
CA SER A 49 -2.34 -0.19 1.62
C SER A 49 -3.86 -0.33 1.79
N LEU A 50 -4.37 -0.24 3.02
CA LEU A 50 -5.81 -0.27 3.29
C LEU A 50 -6.52 0.94 2.70
N LEU A 51 -5.98 2.14 2.92
CA LEU A 51 -6.54 3.37 2.37
C LEU A 51 -6.49 3.39 0.84
N MET A 52 -5.41 2.90 0.24
CA MET A 52 -5.29 2.78 -1.22
C MET A 52 -6.26 1.72 -1.77
N ASN A 53 -6.50 0.62 -1.06
CA ASN A 53 -7.52 -0.37 -1.45
C ASN A 53 -8.94 0.20 -1.33
N VAL A 54 -9.21 1.04 -0.34
CA VAL A 54 -10.50 1.76 -0.22
C VAL A 54 -10.68 2.72 -1.40
N ASP A 55 -9.64 3.47 -1.78
CA ASP A 55 -9.69 4.35 -2.96
C ASP A 55 -9.87 3.54 -4.25
N ALA A 56 -9.15 2.43 -4.41
CA ALA A 56 -9.27 1.52 -5.54
C ALA A 56 -10.66 0.86 -5.63
N ASP A 57 -11.28 0.53 -4.50
CA ASP A 57 -12.65 0.01 -4.43
C ASP A 57 -13.67 1.09 -4.79
N LEU A 58 -13.45 2.33 -4.35
CA LEU A 58 -14.30 3.48 -4.64
C LEU A 58 -14.22 3.93 -6.11
N VAL A 59 -13.04 3.78 -6.73
CA VAL A 59 -12.79 4.09 -8.15
C VAL A 59 -13.15 2.91 -9.06
N ARG A 60 -13.35 1.72 -8.51
CA ARG A 60 -13.89 0.60 -9.27
C ARG A 60 -15.35 0.95 -9.59
N PRO A 61 -15.75 1.05 -10.88
CA PRO A 61 -17.16 1.14 -11.20
C PRO A 61 -17.84 -0.08 -10.55
N PRO A 62 -18.99 0.08 -9.87
CA PRO A 62 -19.66 -1.05 -9.25
C PRO A 62 -19.88 -2.07 -10.36
N ASN A 63 -19.18 -3.19 -10.27
CA ASN A 63 -19.44 -4.32 -11.12
C ASN A 63 -20.76 -4.92 -10.62
N PHE A 64 -21.87 -4.28 -11.02
CA PHE A 64 -23.10 -5.00 -11.32
C PHE A 64 -22.78 -5.97 -12.47
N SER A 65 -21.89 -6.94 -12.24
CA SER A 65 -21.95 -8.21 -12.92
C SER A 65 -23.22 -8.85 -12.40
N PHE A 66 -24.33 -8.47 -13.03
CA PHE A 66 -25.51 -9.29 -13.11
C PHE A 66 -25.06 -10.59 -13.76
N ASP A 67 -24.52 -11.50 -12.94
CA ASP A 67 -24.26 -12.88 -13.32
C ASP A 67 -25.63 -13.55 -13.42
N GLY A 68 -26.32 -13.24 -14.51
CA GLY A 68 -27.48 -13.99 -14.95
C GLY A 68 -27.02 -14.95 -16.02
N PRO A 69 -27.01 -16.27 -15.78
CA PRO A 69 -27.14 -17.21 -16.88
C PRO A 69 -28.60 -17.22 -17.33
N LEU A 70 -28.88 -16.57 -18.47
CA LEU A 70 -29.82 -17.10 -19.47
C LEU A 70 -28.90 -17.86 -20.45
N PRO A 71 -29.15 -19.11 -20.88
CA PRO A 71 -30.42 -19.82 -21.04
C PRO A 71 -30.59 -21.11 -20.20
#